data_AF-A0A914WTJ1-F1
#
_entry.id   AF-A0A914WTJ1-F1
#
_cell.length_a   1.000
_cell.length_b   1.000
_cell.length_c   1.000
_cell.angle_alpha   90.00
_cell.angle_beta   90.00
_cell.angle_gamma   90.00
#
_symmetry.space_group_name_H-M   'P 1'
#
loop_
_entity.id
_entity.type
_entity.pdbx_description
1 polymer ?
#
loop_
_entity_poly.entity_id
_entity_poly.type
_entity_poly.pdbx_seq_one_letter_code
_entity_poly.pdbx_strand_id
1 'polypeptide(L)'
;MPKAEELDQVCAELDTLAIRRLELMNESIGLSSALESALQDGWLQLAKTRIILGVAQTRAAQFDDRDAEATARVDISSDGRFAPTTPDEKSSGEAEDVLVKRVSPFGVLAPASAKLAEKRFVKAIELACEQATTRAALAAANQHYKDLAAKKSTLLRV
;
A
#
# COMPACT_ATOMS: atom_id res chain seq x y z
N MET A 1 18.21 24.27 37.32
CA MET A 1 16.80 24.26 36.91
C MET A 1 16.54 23.87 35.44
N PRO A 2 17.46 23.99 34.43
CA PRO A 2 17.09 23.70 33.03
C PRO A 2 16.85 22.20 32.72
N LYS A 3 17.44 21.28 33.49
CA LYS A 3 17.26 19.82 33.30
C LYS A 3 15.84 19.32 33.58
N ALA A 4 15.12 19.99 34.48
CA ALA A 4 13.74 19.61 34.80
C ALA A 4 12.81 19.99 33.64
N GLU A 5 13.00 21.17 33.06
CA GLU A 5 12.27 21.63 31.87
C GLU A 5 12.55 20.74 30.65
N GLU A 6 13.81 20.33 30.44
CA GLU A 6 14.17 19.38 29.38
C GLU A 6 13.53 17.99 29.58
N LEU A 7 13.44 17.50 30.82
CA LEU A 7 12.80 16.22 31.13
C LEU A 7 11.29 16.28 30.87
N ASP A 8 10.63 17.36 31.28
CA ASP A 8 9.21 17.57 31.08
C ASP A 8 8.86 17.69 29.58
N GLN A 9 9.70 18.39 28.81
CA GLN A 9 9.58 18.46 27.35
C GLN A 9 9.67 17.07 26.70
N VAL A 10 10.68 16.27 27.06
CA VAL A 10 10.83 14.91 26.53
C VAL A 10 9.65 14.02 26.92
N CYS A 11 9.08 14.19 28.12
CA CYS A 11 7.89 13.45 28.53
C CYS A 11 6.66 13.84 27.69
N ALA A 12 6.42 15.13 27.48
CA ALA A 12 5.31 15.62 26.67
C ALA A 12 5.42 15.17 25.20
N GLU A 13 6.65 15.18 24.65
CA GLU A 13 6.92 14.68 23.30
C GLU A 13 6.70 13.16 23.20
N LEU A 14 7.12 12.38 24.20
CA LEU A 14 6.90 10.93 24.24
C LEU A 14 5.40 10.60 24.29
N ASP A 15 4.61 11.33 25.07
CA ASP A 15 3.18 11.12 25.18
C ASP A 15 2.46 11.44 23.86
N THR A 16 2.80 12.58 23.26
CA THR A 16 2.28 12.98 21.95
C THR A 16 2.60 11.94 20.87
N LEU A 17 3.83 11.43 20.90
CA LEU A 17 4.28 10.45 19.93
C LEU A 17 3.68 9.06 20.20
N ALA A 18 3.39 8.70 21.45
CA ALA A 18 2.67 7.49 21.79
C ALA A 18 1.24 7.51 21.22
N ILE A 19 0.52 8.62 21.36
CA ILE A 19 -0.80 8.82 20.74
C ILE A 19 -0.70 8.68 19.22
N ARG A 20 0.26 9.37 18.60
CA ARG A 20 0.45 9.31 17.14
C ARG A 20 0.73 7.90 16.62
N ARG A 21 1.50 7.10 17.37
CA ARG A 21 1.76 5.69 17.03
C ARG A 21 0.50 4.84 17.09
N LEU A 22 -0.36 5.05 18.09
CA LEU A 22 -1.63 4.34 18.22
C LEU A 22 -2.58 4.68 17.07
N GLU A 23 -2.65 5.95 16.66
CA GLU A 23 -3.42 6.37 15.48
C GLU A 23 -2.93 5.67 14.21
N LEU A 24 -1.62 5.69 13.95
CA LEU A 24 -1.01 5.04 12.79
C LEU A 24 -1.21 3.52 12.80
N MET A 25 -1.16 2.89 13.98
CA MET A 25 -1.49 1.47 14.13
C MET A 25 -2.94 1.20 13.76
N ASN A 26 -3.89 1.98 14.28
CA ASN A 26 -5.30 1.83 13.97
C ASN A 26 -5.59 2.01 12.47
N GLU A 27 -4.99 3.03 11.85
CA GLU A 27 -5.07 3.26 10.41
C GLU A 27 -4.52 2.07 9.61
N SER A 28 -3.36 1.53 10.01
CA SER A 28 -2.75 0.37 9.34
C SER A 28 -3.59 -0.90 9.41
N ILE A 29 -4.32 -1.10 10.51
CA ILE A 29 -5.25 -2.22 10.70
C ILE A 29 -6.47 -2.04 9.80
N GLY A 30 -7.04 -0.83 9.75
CA GLY A 30 -8.14 -0.49 8.86
C GLY A 30 -7.78 -0.74 7.39
N LEU A 31 -6.61 -0.28 6.97
CA LEU A 31 -6.08 -0.53 5.62
C LEU A 31 -5.85 -2.02 5.34
N SER A 32 -5.40 -2.81 6.33
CA SER A 32 -5.25 -4.27 6.17
C SER A 32 -6.58 -4.95 5.90
N SER A 33 -7.61 -4.60 6.67
CA SER A 33 -8.95 -5.14 6.48
C SER A 33 -9.53 -4.77 5.11
N ALA A 34 -9.36 -3.52 4.68
CA ALA A 34 -9.80 -3.07 3.36
C ALA A 34 -9.06 -3.80 2.23
N LEU A 35 -7.74 -3.97 2.36
CA LEU A 35 -6.91 -4.70 1.41
C LEU A 35 -7.34 -6.17 1.30
N GLU A 36 -7.55 -6.83 2.44
CA GLU A 36 -8.03 -8.22 2.51
C GLU A 36 -9.39 -8.37 1.81
N SER A 37 -10.33 -7.47 2.07
CA SER A 37 -11.64 -7.46 1.43
C SER A 37 -11.52 -7.29 -0.10
N ALA A 38 -10.70 -6.34 -0.56
CA ALA A 38 -10.47 -6.12 -1.99
C ALA A 38 -9.85 -7.34 -2.67
N LEU A 39 -8.87 -7.98 -2.03
CA LEU A 39 -8.24 -9.20 -2.53
C LEU A 39 -9.22 -10.37 -2.59
N GLN A 40 -9.98 -10.61 -1.52
CA GLN A 40 -10.99 -11.68 -1.49
C GLN A 40 -12.03 -11.52 -2.60
N ASP A 41 -12.53 -10.30 -2.80
CA ASP A 41 -13.46 -9.99 -3.88
C ASP A 41 -12.82 -10.21 -5.26
N GLY A 42 -11.57 -9.79 -5.46
CA GLY A 42 -10.82 -10.02 -6.69
C GLY A 42 -10.67 -11.51 -7.02
N TRP A 43 -10.25 -12.31 -6.04
CA TRP A 43 -10.12 -13.76 -6.18
C TRP A 43 -11.46 -14.46 -6.44
N LEU A 44 -12.53 -14.04 -5.78
CA LEU A 44 -13.87 -14.57 -6.01
C LEU A 44 -14.34 -14.32 -7.45
N GLN A 45 -14.13 -13.11 -7.97
CA GLN A 45 -14.50 -12.77 -9.35
C GLN A 45 -13.62 -13.48 -10.38
N LEU A 46 -12.34 -13.70 -10.05
CA LEU A 46 -11.47 -14.54 -10.87
C LEU A 46 -11.93 -15.99 -10.88
N ALA A 47 -12.35 -16.55 -9.75
CA ALA A 47 -12.92 -17.90 -9.67
C ALA A 47 -14.20 -18.02 -10.52
N LYS A 48 -15.11 -17.04 -10.47
CA LYS A 48 -16.29 -16.97 -11.36
C LYS A 48 -15.88 -16.98 -12.83
N THR A 49 -14.85 -16.21 -13.18
CA THR A 49 -14.29 -16.18 -14.55
C THR A 49 -13.81 -17.55 -15.00
N ARG A 50 -13.09 -18.29 -14.13
CA ARG A 50 -12.62 -19.65 -14.41
C ARG A 50 -13.76 -20.64 -14.67
N ILE A 51 -14.88 -20.49 -13.96
CA ILE A 51 -16.06 -21.33 -14.15
C ILE A 51 -16.71 -21.04 -15.52
N ILE A 52 -16.83 -19.76 -15.89
CA ILE A 52 -17.49 -19.34 -17.14
C ILE A 52 -16.68 -19.73 -18.38
N LEU A 53 -15.37 -19.48 -18.37
CA LEU A 53 -14.50 -19.68 -19.54
C LEU A 53 -13.81 -21.05 -19.57
N GLY A 54 -13.88 -21.81 -18.47
CA GLY A 54 -13.12 -23.02 -18.27
C GLY A 54 -11.67 -22.76 -17.82
N VAL A 55 -11.09 -23.77 -17.18
CA VAL A 55 -9.76 -23.69 -16.53
C VAL A 55 -8.62 -23.50 -17.55
N ALA A 56 -8.80 -23.96 -18.80
CA ALA A 56 -7.78 -23.87 -19.83
C ALA A 56 -7.53 -22.44 -20.33
N GLN A 57 -8.57 -21.60 -20.37
CA GLN A 57 -8.54 -20.22 -20.89
C GLN A 57 -8.11 -19.17 -19.84
N THR A 58 -7.78 -19.61 -18.63
CA THR A 58 -7.50 -18.73 -17.48
C THR A 58 -6.16 -19.03 -16.82
N ARG A 59 -5.30 -19.80 -17.51
CA ARG A 59 -3.97 -20.18 -17.02
C ARG A 59 -2.93 -19.17 -17.46
N ALA A 60 -1.99 -18.91 -16.54
CA ALA A 60 -0.84 -18.07 -16.81
C ALA A 60 0.01 -18.53 -18.01
N ALA A 61 -0.02 -19.83 -18.33
CA ALA A 61 0.70 -20.42 -19.46
C ALA A 61 0.20 -19.98 -20.86
N GLN A 62 -0.95 -19.28 -20.95
CA GLN A 62 -1.40 -18.67 -22.20
C GLN A 62 -0.75 -17.31 -22.47
N PHE A 63 -0.09 -16.72 -21.47
CA PHE A 63 0.66 -15.48 -21.66
C PHE A 63 2.07 -15.80 -22.14
N ASP A 64 2.49 -15.16 -23.22
CA ASP A 64 3.90 -15.16 -23.60
C ASP A 64 4.64 -14.19 -22.65
N ASP A 65 5.34 -14.76 -21.67
CA ASP A 65 6.03 -14.00 -20.62
C ASP A 65 7.37 -13.40 -21.10
N ARG A 66 7.79 -13.71 -22.34
CA ARG A 66 9.11 -13.30 -22.88
C ARG A 66 9.26 -11.79 -23.05
N ASP A 67 8.16 -11.08 -23.29
CA ASP A 67 8.10 -9.62 -23.45
C ASP A 67 7.16 -8.96 -22.41
N ALA A 68 6.88 -9.61 -21.30
CA ALA A 68 5.95 -9.10 -20.29
C ALA A 68 6.55 -7.92 -19.52
N GLU A 69 5.92 -6.75 -19.63
CA GLU A 69 6.21 -5.60 -18.79
C GLU A 69 5.29 -5.54 -17.57
N ALA A 70 5.83 -5.07 -16.45
CA ALA A 70 5.05 -4.86 -15.24
C ALA A 70 3.89 -3.89 -15.51
N THR A 71 2.66 -4.38 -15.31
CA THR A 71 1.44 -3.62 -15.50
C THR A 71 1.46 -2.39 -14.57
N ALA A 72 1.62 -2.60 -13.26
CA ALA A 72 1.78 -1.52 -12.30
C ALA A 72 3.22 -1.46 -11.79
N ARG A 73 3.80 -0.27 -11.70
CA ARG A 73 5.04 0.00 -10.96
C ARG A 73 4.71 0.79 -9.70
N VAL A 74 5.55 0.70 -8.69
CA VAL A 74 5.38 1.47 -7.46
C VAL A 74 6.67 2.24 -7.24
N ASP A 75 6.56 3.56 -7.19
CA ASP A 75 7.67 4.44 -6.85
C ASP A 75 7.47 5.05 -5.47
N ILE A 76 8.59 5.50 -4.90
CA ILE A 76 8.62 6.23 -3.64
C ILE A 76 8.71 7.71 -4.00
N SER A 77 7.65 8.46 -3.71
CA SER A 77 7.65 9.91 -3.86
C SER A 77 8.71 10.55 -2.95
N SER A 78 9.13 11.79 -3.26
CA SER A 78 10.04 12.58 -2.41
C SER A 78 9.58 12.69 -0.95
N ASP A 79 8.28 12.55 -0.72
CA ASP A 79 7.64 12.63 0.60
C ASP A 79 7.63 11.28 1.35
N GLY A 80 8.28 10.25 0.81
CA GLY A 80 8.34 8.90 1.40
C GLY A 80 7.05 8.09 1.28
N ARG A 81 6.11 8.55 0.44
CA ARG A 81 4.86 7.83 0.15
C ARG A 81 5.04 6.89 -1.03
N PHE A 82 4.52 5.68 -0.90
CA PHE A 82 4.44 4.72 -2.00
C PHE A 82 3.25 5.10 -2.87
N ALA A 83 3.48 5.26 -4.17
CA ALA A 83 2.42 5.54 -5.14
C ALA A 83 2.58 4.64 -6.36
N PRO A 84 1.48 4.10 -6.91
CA PRO A 84 1.54 3.39 -8.17
C PRO A 84 1.84 4.36 -9.33
N THR A 85 2.84 4.04 -10.14
CA THR A 85 3.26 4.78 -11.33
C THR A 85 3.06 3.92 -12.58
N THR A 86 2.80 4.54 -13.74
CA THR A 86 2.76 3.84 -15.03
C THR A 86 4.13 3.79 -15.72
N PRO A 87 4.38 2.80 -16.61
CA PRO A 87 5.62 2.75 -17.39
C PRO A 87 5.85 3.94 -18.34
N ASP A 88 4.83 4.75 -18.66
CA ASP A 88 4.83 5.72 -19.76
C ASP A 88 4.61 7.19 -19.33
N GLU A 89 5.02 7.61 -18.12
CA GLU A 89 4.97 9.04 -17.73
C GLU A 89 6.12 9.88 -18.34
N LYS A 90 6.18 9.90 -19.67
CA LYS A 90 6.81 10.96 -20.47
C LYS A 90 5.92 11.41 -21.63
N SER A 91 4.65 11.74 -21.38
CA SER A 91 3.95 12.76 -22.19
C SER A 91 2.61 13.15 -21.59
N SER A 92 2.47 14.46 -21.41
CA SER A 92 1.25 15.28 -21.31
C SER A 92 -0.12 14.60 -21.54
N GLY A 93 -1.03 14.91 -20.62
CA GLY A 93 -2.44 15.17 -20.95
C GLY A 93 -3.43 14.10 -20.50
N GLU A 94 -4.37 14.56 -19.67
CA GLU A 94 -5.67 13.95 -19.33
C GLU A 94 -5.67 12.89 -18.21
N ALA A 95 -6.29 13.30 -17.10
CA ALA A 95 -6.59 12.48 -15.94
C ALA A 95 -7.74 11.51 -16.27
N GLU A 96 -7.41 10.41 -16.92
CA GLU A 96 -8.25 9.21 -16.95
C GLU A 96 -7.46 7.99 -16.48
N ASP A 97 -7.98 7.32 -15.45
CA ASP A 97 -7.62 6.00 -14.92
C ASP A 97 -6.16 5.57 -15.21
N VAL A 98 -5.25 6.08 -14.37
CA VAL A 98 -3.77 5.95 -14.45
C VAL A 98 -3.28 4.50 -14.25
N LEU A 99 -4.14 3.49 -14.27
CA LEU A 99 -3.77 2.09 -14.14
C LEU A 99 -3.91 1.36 -15.49
N VAL A 100 -2.89 1.60 -16.30
CA VAL A 100 -2.21 0.64 -17.19
C VAL A 100 -2.90 0.21 -18.50
N LYS A 101 -2.05 0.13 -19.54
CA LYS A 101 -2.19 -0.74 -20.73
C LYS A 101 -2.66 -2.14 -20.30
N ARG A 102 -3.99 -2.33 -20.30
CA ARG A 102 -4.63 -3.59 -19.91
C ARG A 102 -4.04 -4.75 -20.70
N VAL A 103 -3.35 -5.65 -20.01
CA VAL A 103 -3.28 -7.04 -20.48
C VAL A 103 -4.73 -7.47 -20.54
N SER A 104 -5.31 -7.61 -21.74
CA SER A 104 -6.64 -8.17 -21.92
C SER A 104 -6.45 -9.64 -22.30
N PRO A 105 -6.42 -10.57 -21.32
CA PRO A 105 -6.22 -11.99 -21.62
C PRO A 105 -7.33 -12.56 -22.50
N PHE A 106 -8.47 -11.88 -22.50
CA PHE A 106 -9.72 -12.32 -23.08
C PHE A 106 -10.12 -11.48 -24.31
N GLY A 107 -9.22 -10.61 -24.79
CA GLY A 107 -9.47 -9.72 -25.92
C GLY A 107 -10.71 -8.83 -25.72
N VAL A 108 -11.51 -8.65 -26.76
CA VAL A 108 -12.73 -7.83 -26.73
C VAL A 108 -13.85 -8.50 -25.90
N LEU A 109 -13.77 -9.81 -25.68
CA LEU A 109 -14.82 -10.63 -25.04
C LEU A 109 -14.49 -11.01 -23.59
N ALA A 110 -13.86 -10.10 -22.84
CA ALA A 110 -13.63 -10.32 -21.42
C ALA A 110 -14.97 -10.39 -20.66
N PRO A 111 -15.25 -11.48 -19.91
CA PRO A 111 -16.46 -11.58 -19.11
C PRO A 111 -16.47 -10.51 -18.03
N ALA A 112 -17.66 -10.09 -17.60
CA ALA A 112 -17.82 -9.03 -16.60
C ALA A 112 -17.08 -9.35 -15.29
N SER A 113 -17.03 -10.62 -14.89
CA SER A 113 -16.28 -11.09 -13.72
C SER A 113 -14.77 -10.86 -13.84
N ALA A 114 -14.19 -10.97 -15.04
CA ALA A 114 -12.77 -10.71 -15.26
C ALA A 114 -12.46 -9.22 -15.07
N LYS A 115 -13.28 -8.35 -15.67
CA LYS A 115 -13.16 -6.88 -15.53
C LYS A 115 -13.35 -6.44 -14.08
N LEU A 116 -14.27 -7.07 -13.35
CA LEU A 116 -14.45 -6.80 -11.92
C LEU A 116 -13.25 -7.28 -11.10
N ALA A 117 -12.70 -8.47 -11.38
CA ALA A 117 -11.51 -8.96 -10.70
C ALA A 117 -10.33 -8.01 -10.89
N GLU A 118 -10.10 -7.56 -12.12
CA GLU A 118 -9.08 -6.57 -12.46
C GLU A 118 -9.23 -5.30 -11.62
N LYS A 119 -10.41 -4.67 -11.63
CA LYS A 119 -10.68 -3.47 -10.83
C LYS A 119 -10.39 -3.68 -9.33
N ARG A 120 -10.70 -4.87 -8.80
CA ARG A 120 -10.44 -5.20 -7.39
C ARG A 120 -8.95 -5.38 -7.09
N PHE A 121 -8.20 -5.99 -7.99
CA PHE A 121 -6.74 -6.10 -7.85
C PHE A 121 -6.04 -4.74 -8.01
N VAL A 122 -6.51 -3.90 -8.93
CA VAL A 122 -6.05 -2.52 -9.06
C VAL A 122 -6.27 -1.76 -7.76
N LYS A 123 -7.47 -1.85 -7.17
CA LYS A 123 -7.75 -1.23 -5.87
C LYS A 123 -6.91 -1.82 -4.73
N ALA A 124 -6.62 -3.11 -4.77
CA ALA A 124 -5.74 -3.76 -3.79
C ALA A 124 -4.29 -3.23 -3.88
N ILE A 125 -3.79 -2.93 -5.09
CA ILE A 125 -2.46 -2.32 -5.26
C ILE A 125 -2.41 -0.93 -4.64
N GLU A 126 -3.43 -0.10 -4.84
CA GLU A 126 -3.53 1.23 -4.21
C GLU A 126 -3.53 1.11 -2.67
N LEU A 127 -4.39 0.25 -2.12
CA LEU A 127 -4.48 0.03 -0.67
C LEU A 127 -3.18 -0.53 -0.09
N ALA A 128 -2.46 -1.37 -0.84
CA ALA A 128 -1.16 -1.87 -0.43
C ALA A 128 -0.10 -0.75 -0.38
N CYS A 129 -0.13 0.21 -1.32
CA CYS A 129 0.75 1.38 -1.32
C CYS A 129 0.46 2.30 -0.13
N GLU A 130 -0.82 2.58 0.14
CA GLU A 130 -1.24 3.33 1.33
C GLU A 130 -0.78 2.62 2.61
N GLN A 131 -1.02 1.31 2.71
CA GLN A 131 -0.62 0.51 3.87
C GLN A 131 0.91 0.51 4.07
N ALA A 132 1.69 0.39 3.00
CA ALA A 132 3.14 0.44 3.06
C ALA A 132 3.62 1.82 3.56
N THR A 133 2.98 2.89 3.10
CA THR A 133 3.26 4.26 3.54
C THR A 133 3.00 4.43 5.03
N THR A 134 1.81 4.04 5.52
CA THR A 134 1.44 4.17 6.93
C THR A 134 2.32 3.28 7.81
N ARG A 135 2.71 2.09 7.35
CA ARG A 135 3.66 1.21 8.05
C ARG A 135 5.07 1.80 8.13
N ALA A 136 5.56 2.44 7.07
CA ALA A 136 6.85 3.13 7.08
C ALA A 136 6.85 4.31 8.07
N ALA A 137 5.78 5.12 8.08
CA ALA A 137 5.60 6.20 9.05
C ALA A 137 5.55 5.68 10.49
N LEU A 138 4.83 4.57 10.73
CA LEU A 138 4.79 3.92 12.04
C LEU A 138 6.17 3.40 12.47
N ALA A 139 6.95 2.83 11.56
CA ALA A 139 8.31 2.37 11.85
C ALA A 139 9.23 3.54 12.24
N ALA A 140 9.15 4.67 11.51
CA ALA A 140 9.90 5.89 11.85
C ALA A 140 9.48 6.44 13.22
N ALA A 141 8.18 6.52 13.51
CA ALA A 141 7.67 6.97 14.80
C ALA A 141 8.11 6.02 15.94
N ASN A 142 8.05 4.70 15.74
CA ASN A 142 8.55 3.72 16.70
C ASN A 142 10.04 3.92 17.00
N GLN A 143 10.85 4.24 15.99
CA GLN A 143 12.26 4.50 16.19
C GLN A 143 12.48 5.79 16.98
N HIS A 144 11.81 6.88 16.60
CA HIS A 144 11.91 8.15 17.31
C HIS A 144 11.47 8.05 18.78
N TYR A 145 10.43 7.26 19.06
CA TYR A 145 10.01 6.95 20.44
C TYR A 145 11.13 6.28 21.25
N LYS A 146 11.81 5.28 20.66
CA LYS A 146 12.90 4.56 21.33
C LYS A 146 14.06 5.50 21.63
N ASP A 147 14.39 6.40 20.70
CA ASP A 147 15.47 7.36 20.87
C ASP A 147 15.17 8.37 21.99
N LEU A 148 13.94 8.90 22.04
CA LEU A 148 13.49 9.79 23.13
C LEU A 148 13.41 9.06 24.48
N ALA A 149 12.95 7.81 24.51
CA ALA A 149 12.93 7.00 25.72
C ALA A 149 14.34 6.73 26.25
N ALA A 150 15.30 6.47 25.36
CA ALA A 150 16.71 6.33 25.71
C ALA A 150 17.28 7.64 26.27
N LYS A 151 16.99 8.79 25.64
CA LYS A 151 17.38 10.11 26.15
C LYS A 151 16.80 10.36 27.56
N LYS A 152 15.50 10.11 27.77
CA LYS A 152 14.86 10.21 29.10
C LYS A 152 15.55 9.34 30.15
N SER A 153 15.86 8.09 29.81
CA SER A 153 16.56 7.18 30.73
C SER A 153 17.97 7.65 31.10
N THR A 154 18.64 8.35 30.19
CA THR A 154 19.96 8.93 30.40
C THR A 154 19.88 10.16 31.31
N LEU A 155 18.87 11.02 31.11
CA LEU A 155 18.61 12.19 31.94
C LEU A 155 18.22 11.82 33.38
N LEU A 156 17.57 10.68 33.60
CA LEU A 156 17.18 10.17 34.92
C LEU A 156 18.32 9.48 35.69
N ARG A 157 19.42 9.10 35.02
CA ARG A 157 20.57 8.41 35.62
C ARG A 157 21.66 9.35 36.18
N VAL A 158 21.54 10.65 35.96
CA VAL A 158 22.48 11.71 36.38
C VAL A 158 21.87 12.55 37.47
#